data_AF-A0A1B8TFM4-F1
#
_entry.id   AF-A0A1B8TFM4-F1
#
_cell.length_a   1.000
_cell.length_b   1.000
_cell.length_c   1.000
_cell.angle_alpha   90.00
_cell.angle_beta   90.00
_cell.angle_gamma   90.00
#
_symmetry.space_group_name_H-M   'P 1'
#
loop_
_entity.id
_entity.type
_entity.pdbx_description
1 polymer ?
#
loop_
_entity_poly.entity_id
_entity_poly.type
_entity_poly.pdbx_seq_one_letter_code
_entity_poly.pdbx_strand_id
1 'polypeptide(L)'
;MRLEDLIGQFAKPDTKITLEEMIQEVKAAYEGHLQAESEKYCCNAKALGEVLGGASRFIGIAESYYAYAIDGVLNTSEAVIQDSNWLDFSSFINQARWDAEFHATNSLAPGLEKLFKLGAIRARLDIDTLGDAAEAALPEVLRNTACGYLTLLEIAFLAQMNEKSVRNATQPTAPDRLYTRKEGVRTVVDSQEALRWLKGRRNFKPTTLV
;
A
#
# COMPACT_ATOMS: atom_id res chain seq x y z
N MET A 1 13.30 -10.48 -1.14
CA MET A 1 12.20 -9.93 -1.96
C MET A 1 11.18 -9.38 -0.99
N ARG A 2 10.67 -8.16 -1.18
CA ARG A 2 9.76 -7.52 -0.22
C ARG A 2 8.31 -7.89 -0.53
N LEU A 3 7.44 -7.85 0.48
CA LEU A 3 6.04 -8.31 0.34
C LEU A 3 5.27 -7.44 -0.66
N GLU A 4 5.48 -6.14 -0.65
CA GLU A 4 4.89 -5.20 -1.59
C GLU A 4 5.41 -5.34 -3.03
N ASP A 5 6.57 -5.94 -3.23
CA ASP A 5 7.08 -6.27 -4.56
C ASP A 5 6.40 -7.54 -5.12
N LEU A 6 5.95 -8.45 -4.25
CA LEU A 6 5.14 -9.61 -4.63
C LEU A 6 3.70 -9.19 -4.97
N ILE A 7 3.11 -8.31 -4.15
CA ILE A 7 1.68 -7.97 -4.18
C ILE A 7 1.39 -6.72 -5.03
N GLY A 8 2.38 -5.91 -5.41
CA GLY A 8 2.16 -4.67 -6.15
C GLY A 8 2.63 -4.67 -7.60
N GLN A 9 2.36 -5.75 -8.37
CA GLN A 9 2.82 -5.91 -9.75
C GLN A 9 2.05 -5.01 -10.74
N PHE A 10 0.76 -4.79 -10.51
CA PHE A 10 -0.08 -3.97 -11.40
C PHE A 10 -0.27 -2.54 -10.88
N ALA A 11 0.17 -2.27 -9.64
CA ALA A 11 0.13 -0.97 -9.00
C ALA A 11 0.96 0.07 -9.78
N LYS A 12 0.33 1.19 -10.16
CA LYS A 12 0.99 2.32 -10.81
C LYS A 12 1.05 3.54 -9.88
N PRO A 13 2.21 4.21 -9.74
CA PRO A 13 2.37 5.36 -8.84
C PRO A 13 1.34 6.48 -9.03
N ASP A 14 0.96 6.80 -10.26
CA ASP A 14 0.16 7.97 -10.65
C ASP A 14 -1.35 7.74 -10.64
N THR A 15 -1.83 6.50 -10.48
CA THR A 15 -3.26 6.19 -10.40
C THR A 15 -3.87 6.75 -9.12
N LYS A 16 -4.77 7.75 -9.18
CA LYS A 16 -5.45 8.22 -7.97
C LYS A 16 -6.39 7.14 -7.44
N ILE A 17 -6.50 7.07 -6.11
CA ILE A 17 -7.44 6.18 -5.42
C ILE A 17 -8.22 7.03 -4.42
N THR A 18 -9.53 7.11 -4.62
CA THR A 18 -10.45 7.62 -3.61
C THR A 18 -10.90 6.50 -2.68
N LEU A 19 -11.32 6.86 -1.47
CA LEU A 19 -11.85 5.88 -0.53
C LEU A 19 -13.09 5.15 -1.10
N GLU A 20 -13.94 5.88 -1.82
CA GLU A 20 -15.13 5.31 -2.46
C GLU A 20 -14.77 4.26 -3.53
N GLU A 21 -13.84 4.58 -4.44
CA GLU A 21 -13.35 3.63 -5.44
C GLU A 21 -12.74 2.38 -4.80
N MET A 22 -11.95 2.57 -3.75
CA MET A 22 -11.36 1.47 -2.98
C MET A 22 -12.45 0.55 -2.40
N ILE A 23 -13.49 1.11 -1.78
CA ILE A 23 -14.59 0.32 -1.20
C ILE A 23 -15.32 -0.48 -2.28
N GLN A 24 -15.52 0.10 -3.46
CA GLN A 24 -16.13 -0.64 -4.59
C GLN A 24 -15.22 -1.74 -5.09
N GLU A 25 -13.92 -1.51 -5.14
CA GLU A 25 -12.93 -2.50 -5.54
C GLU A 25 -12.85 -3.68 -4.56
N VAL A 26 -12.93 -3.44 -3.25
CA VAL A 26 -13.05 -4.51 -2.24
C VAL A 26 -14.29 -5.35 -2.48
N LYS A 27 -15.44 -4.73 -2.77
CA LYS A 27 -16.69 -5.46 -3.04
C LYS A 27 -16.59 -6.31 -4.30
N ALA A 28 -16.05 -5.76 -5.38
CA ALA A 28 -15.87 -6.48 -6.64
C ALA A 28 -14.88 -7.65 -6.49
N ALA A 29 -13.74 -7.43 -5.82
CA ALA A 29 -12.78 -8.47 -5.52
C ALA A 29 -13.39 -9.59 -4.67
N TYR A 30 -14.17 -9.24 -3.66
CA TYR A 30 -14.85 -10.21 -2.80
C TYR A 30 -15.95 -11.00 -3.54
N GLU A 31 -16.74 -10.35 -4.39
CA GLU A 31 -17.74 -11.01 -5.22
C GLU A 31 -17.10 -11.99 -6.20
N GLY A 32 -16.03 -11.58 -6.89
CA GLY A 32 -15.28 -12.46 -7.77
C GLY A 32 -14.62 -13.63 -7.02
N HIS A 33 -14.13 -13.39 -5.80
CA HIS A 33 -13.63 -14.46 -4.94
C HIS A 33 -14.71 -15.50 -4.60
N LEU A 34 -15.91 -15.05 -4.23
CA LEU A 34 -17.04 -15.95 -3.97
C LEU A 34 -17.41 -16.75 -5.21
N GLN A 35 -17.40 -16.13 -6.39
CA GLN A 35 -17.67 -16.82 -7.64
C GLN A 35 -16.63 -17.93 -7.87
N ALA A 36 -15.34 -17.59 -7.83
CA ALA A 36 -14.24 -18.52 -8.07
C ALA A 36 -14.29 -19.73 -7.11
N GLU A 37 -14.42 -19.48 -5.81
CA GLU A 37 -14.45 -20.56 -4.81
C GLU A 37 -15.74 -21.38 -4.88
N SER A 38 -16.88 -20.77 -5.24
CA SER A 38 -18.13 -21.48 -5.46
C SER A 38 -18.07 -22.45 -6.64
N GLU A 39 -17.43 -22.04 -7.74
CA GLU A 39 -17.21 -22.87 -8.92
C GLU A 39 -16.22 -24.00 -8.61
N LYS A 40 -15.10 -23.66 -7.95
CA LYS A 40 -14.03 -24.60 -7.59
C LYS A 40 -14.48 -25.70 -6.63
N TYR A 41 -15.29 -25.36 -5.64
CA TYR A 41 -15.78 -26.30 -4.63
C TYR A 41 -17.21 -26.78 -4.88
N CYS A 42 -17.80 -26.43 -6.03
CA CYS A 42 -19.17 -26.80 -6.42
C CYS A 42 -20.20 -26.48 -5.32
N CYS A 43 -20.10 -25.30 -4.69
CA CYS A 43 -20.94 -24.90 -3.58
C CYS A 43 -21.75 -23.63 -3.89
N ASN A 44 -22.71 -23.29 -3.03
CA ASN A 44 -23.55 -22.11 -3.22
C ASN A 44 -22.80 -20.83 -2.80
N ALA A 45 -22.59 -19.90 -3.72
CA ALA A 45 -21.87 -18.65 -3.47
C ALA A 45 -22.48 -17.79 -2.33
N LYS A 46 -23.81 -17.78 -2.19
CA LYS A 46 -24.48 -17.03 -1.11
C LYS A 46 -24.19 -17.66 0.26
N ALA A 47 -24.31 -18.98 0.37
CA ALA A 47 -23.97 -19.70 1.59
C ALA A 47 -22.49 -19.55 1.96
N LEU A 48 -21.60 -19.57 0.97
CA LEU A 48 -20.17 -19.30 1.17
C LEU A 48 -19.96 -17.87 1.70
N GLY A 49 -20.64 -16.88 1.12
CA GLY A 49 -20.58 -15.49 1.58
C GLY A 49 -21.04 -15.30 3.03
N GLU A 50 -22.07 -16.04 3.45
CA GLU A 50 -22.57 -16.05 4.84
C GLU A 50 -21.53 -16.64 5.80
N VAL A 51 -20.83 -17.71 5.40
CA VAL A 51 -19.76 -18.34 6.20
C VAL A 51 -18.52 -17.44 6.31
N LEU A 52 -18.14 -16.78 5.22
CA LEU A 52 -16.97 -15.90 5.18
C LEU A 52 -17.21 -14.52 5.80
N GLY A 53 -18.45 -14.19 6.18
CA GLY A 53 -18.78 -12.95 6.90
C GLY A 53 -18.87 -11.69 6.01
N GLY A 54 -18.88 -11.85 4.69
CA GLY A 54 -19.04 -10.76 3.74
C GLY A 54 -17.82 -9.85 3.56
N ALA A 55 -17.94 -8.87 2.65
CA ALA A 55 -16.86 -7.92 2.34
C ALA A 55 -16.57 -6.91 3.46
N SER A 56 -17.43 -6.79 4.47
CA SER A 56 -17.35 -5.75 5.52
C SER A 56 -16.03 -5.76 6.29
N ARG A 57 -15.47 -6.95 6.56
CA ARG A 57 -14.15 -7.07 7.21
C ARG A 57 -13.06 -6.41 6.37
N PHE A 58 -13.00 -6.75 5.08
CA PHE A 58 -11.98 -6.21 4.17
C PHE A 58 -12.18 -4.72 3.88
N ILE A 59 -13.42 -4.23 3.90
CA ILE A 59 -13.71 -2.79 3.84
C ILE A 59 -13.07 -2.08 5.04
N GLY A 60 -13.32 -2.54 6.27
CA GLY A 60 -12.74 -1.92 7.46
C GLY A 60 -11.20 -1.98 7.51
N ILE A 61 -10.61 -3.08 7.01
CA ILE A 61 -9.15 -3.17 6.87
C ILE A 61 -8.66 -2.14 5.86
N ALA A 62 -9.28 -2.07 4.68
CA ALA A 62 -8.84 -1.18 3.63
C ALA A 62 -9.06 0.31 3.97
N GLU A 63 -10.10 0.66 4.75
CA GLU A 63 -10.29 1.99 5.34
C GLU A 63 -9.15 2.36 6.28
N SER A 64 -8.76 1.45 7.17
CA SER A 64 -7.63 1.65 8.09
C SER A 64 -6.32 1.86 7.34
N TYR A 65 -6.11 1.08 6.28
CA TYR A 65 -4.98 1.25 5.37
C TYR A 65 -5.02 2.58 4.62
N TYR A 66 -6.19 3.02 4.16
CA TYR A 66 -6.34 4.31 3.49
C TYR A 66 -5.97 5.46 4.42
N ALA A 67 -6.48 5.42 5.65
CA ALA A 67 -6.17 6.40 6.68
C ALA A 67 -4.65 6.51 6.91
N TYR A 68 -3.94 5.39 6.97
CA TYR A 68 -2.50 5.42 7.13
C TYR A 68 -1.73 5.76 5.84
N ALA A 69 -1.95 5.01 4.77
CA ALA A 69 -1.16 5.08 3.54
C ALA A 69 -1.37 6.39 2.76
N ILE A 70 -2.62 6.88 2.73
CA ILE A 70 -3.02 8.07 1.97
C ILE A 70 -3.12 9.29 2.90
N ASP A 71 -3.84 9.15 4.02
CA ASP A 71 -4.11 10.29 4.90
C ASP A 71 -3.01 10.57 5.93
N GLY A 72 -2.09 9.62 6.11
CA GLY A 72 -0.97 9.72 7.03
C GLY A 72 -1.34 9.62 8.50
N VAL A 73 -2.44 8.95 8.82
CA VAL A 73 -2.89 8.74 10.20
C VAL A 73 -2.36 7.40 10.70
N LEU A 74 -1.40 7.43 11.64
CA LEU A 74 -0.85 6.22 12.27
C LEU A 74 -1.40 6.08 13.69
N ASN A 75 -2.29 5.10 13.88
CA ASN A 75 -2.92 4.83 15.16
C ASN A 75 -1.98 4.07 16.09
N THR A 76 -1.68 4.67 17.24
CA THR A 76 -0.74 4.14 18.25
C THR A 76 -1.40 3.22 19.29
N SER A 77 -2.74 3.20 19.35
CA SER A 77 -3.50 2.51 20.41
C SER A 77 -3.90 1.05 20.10
N GLU A 78 -3.75 0.59 18.84
CA GLU A 78 -4.32 -0.69 18.35
C GLU A 78 -3.32 -1.66 17.72
N ALA A 79 -2.00 -1.47 17.93
CA ALA A 79 -0.93 -2.12 17.18
C ALA A 79 -1.04 -3.66 17.01
N VAL A 80 -1.57 -4.40 18.00
CA VAL A 80 -1.66 -5.87 17.96
C VAL A 80 -2.76 -6.38 17.00
N ILE A 81 -3.86 -5.63 16.84
CA ILE A 81 -4.97 -6.01 15.94
C ILE A 81 -4.58 -5.73 14.48
N GLN A 82 -3.61 -4.83 14.25
CA GLN A 82 -3.17 -4.46 12.92
C GLN A 82 -2.42 -5.59 12.21
N ASP A 83 -1.61 -6.42 12.88
CA ASP A 83 -0.80 -7.44 12.19
C ASP A 83 -1.61 -8.47 11.39
N SER A 84 -2.63 -9.06 12.02
CA SER A 84 -3.51 -10.03 11.33
C SER A 84 -4.26 -9.39 10.17
N ASN A 85 -4.73 -8.15 10.34
CA ASN A 85 -5.38 -7.40 9.27
C ASN A 85 -4.44 -7.16 8.10
N TRP A 86 -3.15 -6.91 8.36
CA TRP A 86 -2.19 -6.69 7.29
C TRP A 86 -1.94 -7.93 6.46
N LEU A 87 -1.78 -9.07 7.13
CA LEU A 87 -1.61 -10.36 6.48
C LEU A 87 -2.87 -10.78 5.73
N ASP A 88 -4.05 -10.63 6.35
CA ASP A 88 -5.34 -10.95 5.73
C ASP A 88 -5.58 -10.12 4.48
N PHE A 89 -5.27 -8.82 4.51
CA PHE A 89 -5.43 -7.95 3.34
C PHE A 89 -4.46 -8.33 2.22
N SER A 90 -3.20 -8.62 2.57
CA SER A 90 -2.19 -9.09 1.62
C SER A 90 -2.61 -10.42 0.95
N SER A 91 -3.17 -11.34 1.74
CA SER A 91 -3.69 -12.63 1.28
C SER A 91 -4.90 -12.43 0.37
N PHE A 92 -5.85 -11.58 0.76
CA PHE A 92 -7.04 -11.26 -0.02
C PHE A 92 -6.69 -10.68 -1.39
N ILE A 93 -5.79 -9.69 -1.44
CA ILE A 93 -5.33 -9.10 -2.71
C ILE A 93 -4.67 -10.16 -3.59
N ASN A 94 -3.84 -11.03 -3.00
CA ASN A 94 -3.17 -12.10 -3.74
C ASN A 94 -4.16 -13.15 -4.25
N GLN A 95 -5.16 -13.53 -3.45
CA GLN A 95 -6.20 -14.47 -3.83
C GLN A 95 -7.07 -13.92 -4.96
N ALA A 96 -7.48 -12.65 -4.86
CA ALA A 96 -8.30 -11.99 -5.87
C ALA A 96 -7.64 -11.98 -7.26
N ARG A 97 -6.30 -11.95 -7.33
CA ARG A 97 -5.55 -12.16 -8.57
C ARG A 97 -5.68 -13.57 -9.12
N TRP A 98 -5.49 -14.58 -8.28
CA TRP A 98 -5.58 -15.98 -8.71
C TRP A 98 -6.99 -16.35 -9.15
N ASP A 99 -7.99 -15.82 -8.46
CA ASP A 99 -9.39 -15.94 -8.86
C ASP A 99 -9.59 -15.33 -10.26
N ALA A 100 -9.07 -14.13 -10.50
CA ALA A 100 -9.19 -13.47 -11.80
C ALA A 100 -8.48 -14.26 -12.92
N GLU A 101 -7.29 -14.78 -12.66
CA GLU A 101 -6.47 -15.48 -13.65
C GLU A 101 -7.04 -16.86 -13.99
N PHE A 102 -7.43 -17.65 -12.99
CA PHE A 102 -7.82 -19.04 -13.19
C PHE A 102 -9.32 -19.23 -13.41
N HIS A 103 -10.15 -18.33 -12.88
CA HIS A 103 -11.60 -18.43 -12.95
C HIS A 103 -12.21 -17.32 -13.83
N ALA A 104 -11.38 -16.49 -14.47
CA ALA A 104 -11.81 -15.37 -15.31
C ALA A 104 -12.81 -14.43 -14.60
N THR A 105 -12.72 -14.34 -13.27
CA THR A 105 -13.57 -13.48 -12.44
C THR A 105 -13.10 -12.04 -12.52
N ASN A 106 -14.01 -11.08 -12.39
CA ASN A 106 -13.66 -9.66 -12.34
C ASN A 106 -13.16 -9.24 -10.94
N SER A 107 -12.19 -9.97 -10.40
CA SER A 107 -11.66 -9.79 -9.03
C SER A 107 -10.33 -9.06 -8.97
N LEU A 108 -9.72 -8.71 -10.10
CA LEU A 108 -8.44 -8.00 -10.08
C LEU A 108 -8.58 -6.64 -9.37
N ALA A 109 -7.70 -6.38 -8.41
CA ALA A 109 -7.81 -5.25 -7.49
C ALA A 109 -6.55 -4.34 -7.49
N PRO A 110 -6.18 -3.72 -8.63
CA PRO A 110 -4.95 -2.93 -8.75
C PRO A 110 -4.89 -1.71 -7.82
N GLY A 111 -6.03 -1.13 -7.42
CA GLY A 111 -6.07 -0.06 -6.44
C GLY A 111 -5.75 -0.57 -5.03
N LEU A 112 -6.25 -1.75 -4.64
CA LEU A 112 -5.90 -2.38 -3.37
C LEU A 112 -4.41 -2.76 -3.32
N GLU A 113 -3.85 -3.27 -4.43
CA GLU A 113 -2.42 -3.52 -4.55
C GLU A 113 -1.59 -2.25 -4.32
N LYS A 114 -2.01 -1.15 -4.95
CA LYS A 114 -1.37 0.15 -4.78
C LYS A 114 -1.48 0.63 -3.35
N LEU A 115 -2.64 0.49 -2.71
CA LEU A 115 -2.86 0.90 -1.33
C LEU A 115 -1.92 0.14 -0.37
N PHE A 116 -1.84 -1.17 -0.54
CA PHE A 116 -0.93 -2.03 0.22
C PHE A 116 0.53 -1.59 0.03
N LYS A 117 0.95 -1.38 -1.23
CA LYS A 117 2.31 -0.95 -1.58
C LYS A 117 2.65 0.41 -1.01
N LEU A 118 1.72 1.37 -1.07
CA LEU A 118 1.89 2.69 -0.46
C LEU A 118 2.10 2.58 1.05
N GLY A 119 1.28 1.79 1.73
CA GLY A 119 1.39 1.58 3.17
C GLY A 119 2.75 0.98 3.57
N ALA A 120 3.22 -0.04 2.84
CA ALA A 120 4.54 -0.65 3.10
C ALA A 120 5.71 0.31 2.85
N ILE A 121 5.66 1.08 1.75
CA ILE A 121 6.69 2.10 1.46
C ILE A 121 6.69 3.20 2.51
N ARG A 122 5.50 3.62 2.96
CA ARG A 122 5.32 4.64 3.99
C ARG A 122 5.82 4.18 5.35
N ALA A 123 5.56 2.93 5.73
CA ALA A 123 6.12 2.34 6.94
C ALA A 123 7.65 2.47 7.00
N ARG A 124 8.34 2.24 5.88
CA ARG A 124 9.79 2.43 5.80
C ARG A 124 10.21 3.88 6.03
N LEU A 125 9.54 4.82 5.36
CA LEU A 125 9.79 6.25 5.56
C LEU A 125 9.57 6.64 7.02
N ASP A 126 8.47 6.18 7.62
CA ASP A 126 8.08 6.54 8.98
C ASP A 126 9.01 5.93 10.03
N ILE A 127 9.46 4.68 9.88
CA ILE A 127 10.48 4.10 10.75
C ILE A 127 11.79 4.89 10.63
N ASP A 128 12.24 5.21 9.41
CA ASP A 128 13.48 5.97 9.19
C ASP A 128 13.42 7.43 9.72
N THR A 129 12.23 8.01 9.86
CA THR A 129 12.07 9.44 10.17
C THR A 129 11.42 9.75 11.52
N LEU A 130 10.64 8.82 12.07
CA LEU A 130 9.98 8.91 13.38
C LEU A 130 10.57 7.92 14.41
N GLY A 131 11.37 6.94 13.98
CA GLY A 131 12.06 5.99 14.86
C GLY A 131 11.11 5.09 15.66
N ASP A 132 11.46 4.85 16.92
CA ASP A 132 10.79 3.92 17.84
C ASP A 132 9.27 4.14 17.93
N ALA A 133 8.80 5.39 17.80
CA ALA A 133 7.38 5.71 17.84
C ALA A 133 6.59 5.08 16.67
N ALA A 134 7.16 5.12 15.47
CA ALA A 134 6.56 4.46 14.32
C ALA A 134 6.73 2.93 14.42
N GLU A 135 7.90 2.46 14.83
CA GLU A 135 8.17 1.03 14.94
C GLU A 135 7.22 0.33 15.95
N ALA A 136 6.91 0.98 17.07
CA ALA A 136 5.97 0.47 18.05
C ALA A 136 4.50 0.47 17.56
N ALA A 137 4.12 1.47 16.77
CA ALA A 137 2.75 1.61 16.26
C ALA A 137 2.48 0.74 15.04
N LEU A 138 3.51 0.39 14.26
CA LEU A 138 3.37 -0.38 13.04
C LEU A 138 3.22 -1.88 13.31
N PRO A 139 2.52 -2.60 12.42
CA PRO A 139 2.48 -4.06 12.40
C PRO A 139 3.89 -4.66 12.34
N GLU A 140 4.12 -5.73 13.08
CA GLU A 140 5.33 -6.56 13.04
C GLU A 140 5.76 -6.93 11.62
N VAL A 141 4.82 -7.25 10.72
CA VAL A 141 5.15 -7.59 9.32
C VAL A 141 5.86 -6.45 8.56
N LEU A 142 5.74 -5.21 9.04
CA LEU A 142 6.40 -4.03 8.47
C LEU A 142 7.56 -3.51 9.33
N ARG A 143 7.79 -4.06 10.53
CA ARG A 143 8.92 -3.68 11.38
C ARG A 143 10.23 -4.14 10.74
N ASN A 144 11.35 -3.54 11.16
CA ASN A 144 12.68 -3.82 10.62
C ASN A 144 12.83 -3.62 9.09
N THR A 145 11.94 -2.84 8.47
CA THR A 145 12.03 -2.50 7.04
C THR A 145 12.83 -1.22 6.78
N ALA A 146 13.29 -0.55 7.84
CA ALA A 146 14.18 0.61 7.78
C ALA A 146 15.47 0.30 7.01
N CYS A 147 15.85 1.23 6.15
CA CYS A 147 17.12 1.12 5.42
C CYS A 147 17.77 2.49 5.16
N GLY A 148 17.20 3.59 5.67
CA GLY A 148 17.72 4.94 5.54
C GLY A 148 17.62 5.54 4.14
N TYR A 149 16.88 4.93 3.21
CA TYR A 149 16.69 5.49 1.87
C TYR A 149 15.46 4.95 1.15
N LEU A 150 14.99 5.70 0.15
CA LEU A 150 13.97 5.29 -0.81
C LEU A 150 14.51 5.34 -2.25
N THR A 151 13.96 4.48 -3.10
CA THR A 151 14.17 4.56 -4.55
C THR A 151 13.31 5.65 -5.18
N LEU A 152 13.66 6.10 -6.40
CA LEU A 152 12.84 7.07 -7.12
C LEU A 152 11.41 6.56 -7.38
N LEU A 153 11.25 5.26 -7.61
CA LEU A 153 9.94 4.63 -7.79
C LEU A 153 9.10 4.70 -6.51
N GLU A 154 9.71 4.46 -5.36
CA GLU A 154 9.02 4.52 -4.06
C GLU A 154 8.58 5.94 -3.71
N ILE A 155 9.43 6.93 -4.01
CA ILE A 155 9.06 8.35 -3.88
C ILE A 155 7.93 8.69 -4.85
N ALA A 156 7.91 8.12 -6.05
CA ALA A 156 6.84 8.31 -7.02
C ALA A 156 5.50 7.79 -6.48
N PHE A 157 5.51 6.63 -5.81
CA PHE A 157 4.34 6.09 -5.11
C PHE A 157 3.86 7.09 -4.03
N LEU A 158 4.71 7.45 -3.07
CA LEU A 158 4.34 8.35 -1.97
C LEU A 158 3.85 9.73 -2.46
N ALA A 159 4.45 10.24 -3.53
CA ALA A 159 4.06 11.51 -4.13
C ALA A 159 2.84 11.42 -5.06
N GLN A 160 2.36 10.20 -5.34
CA GLN A 160 1.30 9.87 -6.28
C GLN A 160 1.51 10.51 -7.66
N MET A 161 2.70 10.31 -8.22
CA MET A 161 3.08 10.80 -9.55
C MET A 161 3.95 9.78 -10.28
N ASN A 162 4.14 9.95 -11.59
CA ASN A 162 5.01 9.05 -12.34
C ASN A 162 6.50 9.22 -11.95
N GLU A 163 7.29 8.15 -12.11
CA GLU A 163 8.72 8.15 -11.77
C GLU A 163 9.53 9.15 -12.60
N LYS A 164 9.08 9.43 -13.84
CA LYS A 164 9.73 10.44 -14.71
C LYS A 164 9.68 11.84 -14.08
N SER A 165 8.56 12.23 -13.46
CA SER A 165 8.44 13.50 -12.75
C SER A 165 9.37 13.57 -11.54
N VAL A 166 9.52 12.48 -10.79
CA VAL A 166 10.48 12.39 -9.67
C VAL A 166 11.91 12.52 -10.19
N ARG A 167 12.25 11.85 -11.29
CA ARG A 167 13.56 11.94 -11.94
C ARG A 167 13.87 13.35 -12.46
N ASN A 168 12.86 14.09 -12.90
CA ASN A 168 13.04 15.50 -13.27
C ASN A 168 13.34 16.36 -12.04
N ALA A 169 12.76 16.04 -10.88
CA ALA A 169 13.07 16.74 -9.64
C ALA A 169 14.52 16.54 -9.18
N THR A 170 15.22 15.49 -9.63
CA THR A 170 16.63 15.28 -9.26
C THR A 170 17.61 16.15 -10.06
N GLN A 171 17.14 16.84 -11.11
CA GLN A 171 18.01 17.65 -11.98
C GLN A 171 18.59 18.86 -11.22
N PRO A 172 19.85 19.27 -11.50
CA PRO A 172 20.47 20.41 -10.83
C PRO A 172 19.70 21.74 -10.97
N THR A 173 18.91 21.87 -12.03
CA THR A 173 18.11 23.06 -12.35
C THR A 173 16.69 23.03 -11.79
N ALA A 174 16.29 21.94 -11.11
CA ALA A 174 14.96 21.83 -10.52
C ALA A 174 14.79 22.84 -9.36
N PRO A 175 13.70 23.63 -9.32
CA PRO A 175 13.49 24.65 -8.27
C PRO A 175 13.46 24.09 -6.84
N ASP A 176 12.81 22.94 -6.64
CA ASP A 176 12.86 22.16 -5.41
C ASP A 176 13.52 20.82 -5.73
N ARG A 177 14.85 20.87 -5.81
CA ARG A 177 15.67 19.73 -6.20
C ARG A 177 15.56 18.60 -5.16
N LEU A 178 15.40 17.38 -5.65
CA LEU A 178 15.49 16.14 -4.88
C LEU A 178 16.92 15.62 -4.91
N TYR A 179 17.61 15.66 -3.77
CA TYR A 179 19.01 15.24 -3.68
C TYR A 179 19.12 13.72 -3.66
N THR A 180 19.95 13.18 -4.55
CA THR A 180 20.17 11.73 -4.67
C THR A 180 21.59 11.36 -4.27
N ARG A 181 21.76 10.14 -3.75
CA ARG A 181 23.05 9.48 -3.56
C ARG A 181 23.09 8.12 -4.26
N LYS A 182 24.27 7.50 -4.30
CA LYS A 182 24.45 6.13 -4.78
C LYS A 182 24.41 5.15 -3.60
N GLU A 183 23.71 4.03 -3.81
CA GLU A 183 23.72 2.86 -2.95
C GLU A 183 24.04 1.65 -3.84
N GLY A 184 25.30 1.22 -3.85
CA GLY A 184 25.82 0.32 -4.87
C GLY A 184 25.60 0.87 -6.29
N VAL A 185 24.87 0.11 -7.11
CA VAL A 185 24.52 0.51 -8.50
C VAL A 185 23.26 1.39 -8.58
N ARG A 186 22.49 1.51 -7.49
CA ARG A 186 21.19 2.18 -7.48
C ARG A 186 21.33 3.66 -7.13
N THR A 187 20.50 4.49 -7.78
CA THR A 187 20.29 5.88 -7.36
C THR A 187 19.15 5.90 -6.35
N VAL A 188 19.43 6.43 -5.16
CA VAL A 188 18.49 6.47 -4.03
C VAL A 188 18.44 7.88 -3.45
N VAL A 189 17.46 8.12 -2.60
CA VAL A 189 17.28 9.36 -1.83
C VAL A 189 17.26 8.99 -0.36
N ASP A 190 18.00 9.73 0.45
CA ASP A 190 17.96 9.58 1.91
C ASP A 190 16.53 9.80 2.43
N SER A 191 16.11 9.04 3.44
CA SER A 191 14.72 9.11 3.92
C SER A 191 14.32 10.48 4.48
N GLN A 192 15.25 11.22 5.10
CA GLN A 192 14.98 12.59 5.58
C GLN A 192 14.83 13.58 4.42
N GLU A 193 15.65 13.42 3.38
CA GLU A 193 15.56 14.21 2.15
C GLU A 193 14.26 13.91 1.37
N ALA A 194 13.88 12.63 1.30
CA ALA A 194 12.62 12.22 0.71
C ALA A 194 11.44 12.86 1.46
N LEU A 195 11.42 12.81 2.79
CA LEU A 195 10.39 13.46 3.61
C LEU A 195 10.33 14.97 3.38
N ARG A 196 11.48 15.65 3.36
CA ARG A 196 11.58 17.10 3.08
C ARG A 196 10.90 17.45 1.76
N TRP A 197 11.24 16.72 0.70
CA TRP A 197 10.71 16.97 -0.64
C TRP A 197 9.22 16.59 -0.76
N LEU A 198 8.81 15.48 -0.14
CA LEU A 198 7.43 14.99 -0.12
C LEU A 198 6.48 15.97 0.59
N LYS A 199 6.92 16.63 1.66
CA LYS A 199 6.14 17.68 2.36
C LYS A 199 5.67 18.81 1.44
N GLY A 200 6.37 19.07 0.33
CA GLY A 200 5.99 20.06 -0.68
C GLY A 200 5.01 19.55 -1.74
N ARG A 201 4.57 18.29 -1.68
CA ARG A 201 3.73 17.66 -2.71
C ARG A 201 2.26 17.64 -2.28
N ARG A 202 1.37 18.08 -3.18
CA ARG A 202 -0.09 18.18 -2.92
C ARG A 202 -0.74 16.89 -2.41
N ASN A 203 -0.25 15.73 -2.86
CA ASN A 203 -0.90 14.44 -2.59
C ASN A 203 -0.23 13.67 -1.44
N PHE A 204 0.74 14.27 -0.74
CA PHE A 204 1.40 13.65 0.40
C PHE A 204 1.06 14.41 1.67
N LYS A 205 0.47 13.71 2.64
CA LYS A 205 0.18 14.24 3.98
C LYS A 205 1.19 13.66 4.96
N PRO A 206 2.07 14.44 5.61
CA PRO A 206 3.03 13.89 6.58
C PRO A 206 2.33 13.12 7.70
N THR A 207 2.99 12.09 8.21
CA THR A 207 2.40 11.21 9.23
C THR A 207 2.10 11.95 10.52
N THR A 208 0.91 11.72 11.05
CA THR A 208 0.47 12.16 12.37
C THR A 208 0.17 10.93 13.22
N LEU A 209 0.77 10.87 14.40
CA LEU A 209 0.46 9.86 15.41
C LEU A 209 -0.86 10.24 16.10
N VAL A 210 -1.80 9.29 16.15
CA VAL A 210 -3.10 9.45 16.84
C VAL A 210 -3.31 8.40 17.92
#